data_AF-A0A380P8R4-F1
#
_entry.id   AF-A0A380P8R4-F1
#
_cell.length_a   1.000
_cell.length_b   1.000
_cell.length_c   1.000
_cell.angle_alpha   90.00
_cell.angle_beta   90.00
_cell.angle_gamma   90.00
#
_symmetry.space_group_name_H-M   'P 1'
#
loop_
_entity.id
_entity.type
_entity.pdbx_description
1 polymer ?
#
loop_
_entity_poly.entity_id
_entity_poly.type
_entity_poly.pdbx_seq_one_letter_code
_entity_poly.pdbx_strand_id
1 'polypeptide(L)'
;MELSRRSLPMGSRVLIVDDFMKAGGTIRGMASLVKEFEGQVVGAAVVAEGRVENRVIEDYTSLVHVETNNENGVISVTPGNYQKQIFSNKDEA
;
A
#
# COMPACT_ATOMS: atom_id res chain seq x y z
N MET A 1 -13.56 10.21 -2.21
CA MET A 1 -13.09 9.68 -3.51
C MET A 1 -14.30 9.11 -4.21
N GLU A 2 -14.46 9.36 -5.51
CA GLU A 2 -15.57 8.85 -6.30
C GLU A 2 -15.03 8.05 -7.48
N LEU A 3 -15.67 6.91 -7.79
CA LEU A 3 -15.32 6.04 -8.90
C LEU A 3 -16.57 5.84 -9.76
N SER A 4 -16.48 6.11 -11.06
CA SER A 4 -17.63 5.91 -11.95
C SER A 4 -17.73 4.44 -12.39
N ARG A 5 -18.96 3.93 -12.59
CA ARG A 5 -19.20 2.59 -13.18
C ARG A 5 -18.59 2.41 -14.57
N ARG A 6 -18.25 3.50 -15.26
CA ARG A 6 -17.58 3.48 -16.58
C ARG A 6 -16.06 3.40 -16.45
N SER A 7 -15.51 3.78 -15.31
CA SER A 7 -14.07 3.87 -15.07
C SER A 7 -13.47 2.55 -14.61
N LEU A 8 -14.26 1.69 -13.97
CA LEU A 8 -13.83 0.36 -13.53
C LEU A 8 -14.82 -0.69 -14.02
N PRO A 9 -14.42 -1.53 -14.99
CA PRO A 9 -15.24 -2.67 -15.42
C PRO A 9 -15.52 -3.61 -14.23
N MET A 10 -16.73 -4.18 -14.18
CA MET A 10 -17.06 -5.18 -13.15
C MET A 10 -16.12 -6.39 -13.22
N GLY A 11 -15.75 -6.94 -12.06
CA GLY A 11 -14.83 -8.08 -11.97
C GLY A 11 -13.36 -7.74 -12.21
N SER A 12 -13.00 -6.46 -12.33
CA SER A 12 -11.62 -6.04 -12.59
C SER A 12 -10.67 -6.45 -11.46
N ARG A 13 -9.47 -6.90 -11.85
CA ARG A 13 -8.34 -7.10 -10.93
C ARG A 13 -7.56 -5.79 -10.81
N VAL A 14 -7.47 -5.23 -9.61
CA VAL A 14 -6.98 -3.88 -9.36
C VAL A 14 -5.72 -3.92 -8.51
N LEU A 15 -4.65 -3.31 -9.00
CA LEU A 15 -3.47 -2.97 -8.20
C LEU A 15 -3.62 -1.51 -7.73
N ILE A 16 -3.60 -1.30 -6.42
CA ILE A 16 -3.60 0.05 -5.85
C ILE A 16 -2.17 0.56 -5.81
N VAL A 17 -1.92 1.77 -6.32
CA VAL A 17 -0.63 2.44 -6.25
C VAL A 17 -0.81 3.83 -5.64
N ASP A 18 0.00 4.16 -4.63
CA ASP A 18 -0.01 5.46 -3.96
C ASP A 18 1.42 5.98 -3.75
N ASP A 19 1.58 7.28 -3.51
CA ASP A 19 2.90 7.87 -3.28
C ASP A 19 3.41 7.59 -1.86
N PHE A 20 2.58 7.82 -0.84
CA PHE A 20 2.94 7.71 0.56
C PHE A 20 1.82 7.12 1.42
N MET A 21 2.17 6.13 2.24
CA MET A 21 1.24 5.55 3.21
C MET A 21 1.71 5.72 4.66
N LYS A 22 0.83 6.24 5.52
CA LYS A 22 1.00 6.17 6.98
C LYS A 22 0.26 4.97 7.59
N ALA A 23 -1.05 5.10 7.82
CA ALA A 23 -1.86 4.04 8.42
C ALA A 23 -2.49 3.07 7.42
N GLY A 24 -2.62 3.47 6.14
CA GLY A 24 -3.31 2.66 5.11
C GLY A 24 -4.78 3.02 4.89
N GLY A 25 -5.27 4.13 5.46
CA GLY A 25 -6.68 4.55 5.32
C GLY A 25 -7.11 4.78 3.87
N THR A 26 -6.28 5.44 3.06
CA THR A 26 -6.53 5.70 1.63
C THR A 26 -6.69 4.38 0.87
N ILE A 27 -5.76 3.44 1.05
CA ILE A 27 -5.79 2.13 0.40
C ILE A 27 -7.02 1.33 0.83
N ARG A 28 -7.39 1.35 2.12
CA ARG A 28 -8.63 0.71 2.61
C ARG A 28 -9.87 1.31 1.97
N GLY A 29 -9.94 2.64 1.85
CA GLY A 29 -11.04 3.32 1.17
C GLY A 29 -11.13 2.92 -0.31
N MET A 30 -9.99 2.91 -1.01
CA MET A 30 -9.92 2.45 -2.40
C MET A 30 -10.32 0.97 -2.57
N ALA A 31 -9.92 0.10 -1.64
CA ALA A 31 -10.33 -1.29 -1.65
C ALA A 31 -11.83 -1.46 -1.43
N SER A 32 -12.44 -0.66 -0.54
CA SER A 32 -13.90 -0.62 -0.38
C SER A 32 -14.59 -0.19 -1.67
N LEU A 33 -14.10 0.86 -2.34
CA LEU A 33 -14.63 1.28 -3.63
C LEU A 33 -14.53 0.16 -4.66
N VAL A 34 -13.36 -0.45 -4.86
CA VAL A 34 -13.19 -1.56 -5.81
C VAL A 34 -14.19 -2.71 -5.55
N LYS A 35 -14.42 -3.05 -4.28
CA LYS A 35 -15.38 -4.09 -3.88
C LYS A 35 -16.83 -3.74 -4.25
N GLU A 36 -17.23 -2.46 -4.18
CA GLU A 36 -18.56 -2.01 -4.59
C GLU A 36 -18.84 -2.21 -6.09
N PHE A 37 -17.80 -2.33 -6.92
CA PHE A 37 -17.91 -2.64 -8.36
C PHE A 37 -17.61 -4.11 -8.67
N GLU A 38 -17.70 -5.00 -7.68
CA GLU A 38 -17.40 -6.44 -7.80
C GLU A 38 -15.96 -6.69 -8.28
N GLY A 39 -15.06 -5.72 -8.10
CA GLY A 39 -13.65 -5.86 -8.41
C GLY A 39 -12.87 -6.58 -7.31
N GLN A 40 -11.68 -7.04 -7.65
CA GLN A 40 -10.76 -7.69 -6.73
C GLN A 40 -9.47 -6.86 -6.63
N VAL A 41 -9.15 -6.36 -5.42
CA VAL A 41 -7.81 -5.84 -5.16
C VAL A 41 -6.84 -7.02 -5.13
N VAL A 42 -5.82 -6.98 -6.00
CA VAL A 42 -4.80 -8.04 -6.12
C VAL A 42 -3.47 -7.67 -5.48
N GLY A 43 -3.38 -6.46 -4.92
CA GLY A 43 -2.24 -5.97 -4.18
C GLY A 43 -2.31 -4.45 -4.00
N ALA A 44 -1.42 -3.95 -3.17
CA ALA A 44 -1.18 -2.52 -3.00
C ALA A 44 0.33 -2.25 -3.02
N ALA A 45 0.74 -1.16 -3.66
CA ALA A 45 2.13 -0.73 -3.72
C ALA A 45 2.23 0.75 -3.40
N VAL A 46 3.21 1.13 -2.57
CA VAL A 46 3.50 2.53 -2.27
C VAL A 46 4.98 2.83 -2.46
N VAL A 47 5.29 4.05 -2.87
CA VAL A 47 6.69 4.47 -2.97
C VAL A 47 7.28 4.54 -1.56
N ALA A 48 6.64 5.28 -0.67
CA ALA A 48 7.10 5.48 0.70
C ALA A 48 6.05 5.05 1.72
N GLU A 49 6.51 4.53 2.85
CA GLU A 49 5.67 4.31 4.02
C GLU A 49 6.22 5.02 5.25
N GLY A 50 5.35 5.47 6.13
CA GLY A 50 5.72 6.14 7.38
C GLY A 50 5.60 5.23 8.59
N ARG A 51 6.23 5.64 9.69
CA ARG A 51 6.01 5.05 11.01
C ARG A 51 4.55 5.21 11.46
N VAL A 52 3.96 4.11 11.90
CA VAL A 52 2.61 4.06 12.48
C VAL A 52 2.54 2.99 13.57
N GLU A 53 1.86 3.28 14.67
CA GLU A 53 1.66 2.31 15.76
C GLU A 53 0.64 1.23 15.39
N ASN A 54 -0.47 1.64 14.77
CA ASN A 54 -1.56 0.76 14.36
C ASN A 54 -1.82 0.93 12.87
N ARG A 55 -1.45 -0.10 12.10
CA ARG A 55 -1.71 -0.17 10.67
C ARG A 55 -3.08 -0.78 10.42
N VAL A 56 -3.78 -0.31 9.38
CA VAL A 56 -5.10 -0.85 9.00
C VAL A 56 -5.06 -1.80 7.80
N ILE A 57 -3.88 -1.98 7.21
CA ILE A 57 -3.63 -2.95 6.13
C ILE A 57 -2.30 -3.66 6.36
N GLU A 58 -2.24 -4.94 6.00
CA GLU A 58 -1.03 -5.78 6.13
C GLU A 58 -0.44 -6.15 4.76
N ASP A 59 -1.29 -6.30 3.74
CA ASP A 59 -0.90 -6.73 2.40
C ASP A 59 -0.61 -5.52 1.50
N TYR A 60 0.63 -5.05 1.54
CA TYR A 60 1.15 -4.00 0.67
C TYR A 60 2.66 -4.15 0.47
N THR A 61 3.15 -3.57 -0.62
CA THR A 61 4.57 -3.44 -0.92
C THR A 61 5.02 -1.99 -0.80
N SER A 62 6.14 -1.72 -0.15
CA SER A 62 6.77 -0.39 -0.04
C SER A 62 8.22 -0.42 -0.53
N LEU A 63 8.67 0.65 -1.19
CA LEU A 63 10.07 0.78 -1.60
C LEU A 63 10.94 1.36 -0.48
N VAL A 64 10.45 2.36 0.24
CA VAL A 64 11.17 3.02 1.35
C VAL A 64 10.30 3.18 2.59
N HIS A 65 10.92 3.07 3.76
CA HIS A 65 10.33 3.42 5.04
C HIS A 65 10.94 4.74 5.55
N VAL A 66 10.08 5.66 5.97
CA VAL A 66 10.44 7.03 6.36
C VAL A 66 10.08 7.27 7.82
N GLU A 67 11.06 7.62 8.64
CA GLU A 67 10.88 8.05 10.02
C GLU A 67 11.10 9.55 10.17
N THR A 68 10.05 10.25 10.60
CA THR A 68 10.04 11.72 10.72
C THR A 68 10.06 12.21 12.17
N ASN A 69 10.02 11.31 13.16
CA ASN A 69 9.89 11.66 14.58
C ASN A 69 11.24 11.69 15.31
N ASN A 70 12.28 12.22 14.67
CA ASN A 70 13.56 12.43 15.32
C ASN A 70 13.57 13.84 15.93
N GLU A 71 13.95 13.94 17.21
CA GLU A 71 13.96 15.18 18.00
C GLU A 71 14.79 16.31 17.35
N ASN A 72 15.68 15.97 16.42
CA ASN A 72 16.58 16.90 15.73
C ASN A 72 16.10 17.32 14.32
N GLY A 73 14.87 16.96 13.91
CA GLY A 73 14.36 17.25 12.57
C GLY A 73 15.01 16.43 11.44
N VAL A 74 15.80 15.42 11.80
CA VAL A 74 16.45 14.51 10.85
C VAL A 74 15.44 13.51 10.33
N ILE A 75 15.30 13.40 9.02
CA ILE A 75 14.50 12.35 8.39
C ILE A 75 15.39 11.12 8.20
N SER A 76 15.00 9.98 8.78
CA SER A 76 15.66 8.69 8.52
C SER A 76 14.90 7.94 7.45
N VAL A 77 15.62 7.35 6.50
CA VAL A 77 15.05 6.56 5.41
C VAL A 77 15.74 5.21 5.36
N THR A 78 14.96 4.14 5.36
CA THR A 78 15.43 2.75 5.25
C THR A 78 14.69 2.04 4.11
N PRO A 79 15.18 0.87 3.64
CA PRO A 79 14.42 0.06 2.70
C PRO A 79 13.04 -0.29 3.24
N GLY A 80 12.02 -0.24 2.37
CA GLY A 80 10.68 -0.74 2.67
C GLY A 80 10.63 -2.27 2.68
N ASN A 81 9.41 -2.80 2.63
CA ASN A 81 9.17 -4.24 2.79
C ASN A 81 9.29 -5.05 1.48
N TYR A 82 9.63 -4.42 0.34
CA TYR A 82 9.65 -5.07 -0.98
C TYR A 82 10.53 -6.34 -1.05
N GLN A 83 11.65 -6.38 -0.32
CA GLN A 83 12.50 -7.56 -0.26
C GLN A 83 11.73 -8.78 0.25
N LYS A 84 10.98 -8.57 1.35
CA LYS A 84 10.16 -9.60 1.95
C LYS A 84 8.98 -9.99 1.06
N GLN A 85 8.30 -9.00 0.49
CA GLN A 85 7.05 -9.24 -0.25
C GLN A 85 7.29 -9.86 -1.64
N ILE A 86 8.39 -9.53 -2.31
CA ILE A 86 8.65 -9.95 -3.70
C ILE A 86 9.66 -11.10 -3.77
N PHE A 87 10.66 -11.14 -2.88
CA PHE A 87 11.83 -12.00 -3.05
C PHE A 87 11.96 -13.11 -1.99
N SER A 88 11.17 -13.12 -0.92
CA SER A 88 11.26 -14.17 0.12
C SER A 88 10.78 -15.56 -0.30
N ASN A 89 10.08 -15.70 -1.43
CA ASN A 89 9.65 -17.01 -1.94
C ASN A 89 10.71 -17.72 -2.83
N LYS A 90 11.97 -17.26 -2.82
CA LYS A 90 13.02 -17.83 -3.68
C LYS A 90 13.92 -18.88 -3.01
N ASP A 91 13.76 -19.13 -1.71
CA ASP A 91 14.61 -20.06 -0.96
C ASP A 91 13.96 -21.46 -0.73
N GLU A 92 12.80 -21.74 -1.33
CA GLU A 92 12.09 -23.04 -1.22
C GLU A 92 11.86 -23.75 -2.58
N ALA A 93 12.74 -23.59 -3.56
CA ALA A 93 12.69 -24.33 -4.83
C ALA A 93 14.04 -24.97 -5.22
#